data_AF-A0ABD3BGM6-F1
#
_entry.id   AF-A0ABD3BGM6-F1
#
_cell.length_a   1.000
_cell.length_b   1.000
_cell.length_c   1.000
_cell.angle_alpha   90.00
_cell.angle_beta   90.00
_cell.angle_gamma   90.00
#
_symmetry.space_group_name_H-M   'P 1'
#
loop_
_entity.id
_entity.type
_entity.pdbx_description
1 polymer ?
#
loop_
_entity_poly.entity_id
_entity_poly.type
_entity_poly.pdbx_seq_one_letter_code
_entity_poly.pdbx_strand_id
1 'polypeptide(L)'
;MANNNLPRFSFFCFLITISIFLSSILYQTTAIIESDDKHKNTSKNRNKHKLLTQKLSHFTFYWHDKVSGLKPTSIPIITPNISQTGFGMVTMIDNALTEGPDSTSKELGRAQGLYGQASLDNIKLIMMMNFVFTTGKYNGSSITIMGSNSVFDKVREMPVIGGSGLFRFAHGYAQARTNTFNLKTGDAVVKYDVYVMHY
;
A
#
# COMPACT_ATOMS: atom_id res chain seq x y z
N MET A 1 66.15 -70.15 -10.18
CA MET A 1 65.82 -69.34 -8.99
C MET A 1 65.10 -68.08 -9.45
N ALA A 2 63.79 -67.99 -9.23
CA ALA A 2 63.01 -66.75 -9.36
C ALA A 2 61.86 -66.83 -8.34
N ASN A 3 61.88 -65.91 -7.37
CA ASN A 3 61.06 -65.94 -6.17
C ASN A 3 59.74 -65.20 -6.44
N ASN A 4 58.68 -65.91 -6.80
CA ASN A 4 57.36 -65.33 -7.06
C ASN A 4 56.53 -65.21 -5.76
N ASN A 5 56.97 -64.35 -4.85
CA ASN A 5 56.13 -63.88 -3.75
C ASN A 5 55.41 -62.60 -4.19
N LEU A 6 54.20 -62.74 -4.73
CA LEU A 6 53.30 -61.59 -4.87
C LEU A 6 53.09 -60.95 -3.48
N PRO A 7 53.12 -59.61 -3.35
CA PRO A 7 53.08 -58.96 -2.05
C PRO A 7 51.67 -59.09 -1.48
N ARG A 8 51.48 -59.98 -0.50
CA ARG A 8 50.25 -60.12 0.31
C ARG A 8 49.77 -58.77 0.91
N PHE A 9 50.68 -57.80 1.03
CA PHE A 9 50.40 -56.43 1.47
C PHE A 9 49.49 -55.66 0.49
N SER A 10 49.58 -55.92 -0.82
CA SER A 10 48.80 -55.20 -1.85
C SER A 10 47.31 -55.58 -1.84
N PHE A 11 46.98 -56.84 -1.56
CA PHE A 11 45.59 -57.32 -1.53
C PHE A 11 44.81 -56.76 -0.33
N PHE A 12 45.47 -56.64 0.84
CA PHE A 12 44.85 -56.07 2.03
C PHE A 12 44.55 -54.57 1.87
N CYS A 13 45.47 -53.81 1.26
CA CYS A 13 45.22 -52.41 0.90
C CYS A 13 44.08 -52.27 -0.11
N PHE A 14 43.97 -53.17 -1.08
CA PHE A 14 42.87 -53.17 -2.06
C PHE A 14 41.50 -53.36 -1.39
N LEU A 15 41.38 -54.30 -0.45
CA LEU A 15 40.15 -54.52 0.33
C LEU A 15 39.77 -53.31 1.18
N ILE A 16 40.75 -52.62 1.79
CA ILE A 16 40.50 -51.38 2.54
C ILE A 16 39.97 -50.28 1.62
N THR A 17 40.56 -50.09 0.43
CA THR A 17 40.09 -49.08 -0.53
C THR A 17 38.67 -49.36 -1.03
N ILE A 18 38.31 -50.64 -1.24
CA ILE A 18 36.95 -51.03 -1.61
C ILE A 18 35.97 -50.74 -0.47
N SER A 19 36.34 -51.03 0.78
CA SER A 19 35.51 -50.76 1.96
C SER A 19 35.22 -49.26 2.13
N ILE A 20 36.24 -48.41 1.95
CA ILE A 20 36.10 -46.94 1.99
C ILE A 20 35.23 -46.44 0.84
N PHE A 21 35.37 -47.01 -0.35
CA PHE A 21 34.55 -46.64 -1.50
C PHE A 21 33.07 -47.00 -1.28
N LEU A 22 32.79 -48.20 -0.78
CA LEU A 22 31.42 -48.64 -0.47
C LEU A 22 30.76 -47.82 0.64
N SER A 23 31.50 -47.46 1.69
CA SER A 23 30.97 -46.60 2.76
C SER A 23 30.68 -45.17 2.26
N SER A 24 31.48 -44.65 1.33
CA SER A 24 31.24 -43.34 0.71
C SER A 24 29.97 -43.33 -0.16
N ILE A 25 29.69 -44.41 -0.90
CA ILE A 25 28.46 -44.56 -1.69
C ILE A 25 27.25 -44.64 -0.76
N LEU A 26 27.33 -45.43 0.32
CA LEU A 26 26.23 -45.55 1.28
C LEU A 26 25.92 -44.22 1.97
N TYR A 27 26.95 -43.42 2.29
CA TYR A 27 26.77 -42.10 2.87
C TYR A 27 26.07 -41.13 1.89
N GLN A 28 26.46 -41.15 0.62
CA GLN A 28 25.82 -40.32 -0.41
C GLN A 28 24.36 -40.71 -0.65
N THR A 29 24.02 -42.01 -0.66
CA THR A 29 22.63 -42.44 -0.83
C THR A 29 21.75 -42.05 0.35
N THR A 30 22.25 -42.15 1.60
CA THR A 30 21.52 -41.68 2.78
C THR A 30 21.28 -40.18 2.77
N ALA A 31 22.28 -39.39 2.33
CA ALA A 31 22.16 -37.94 2.23
C ALA A 31 21.13 -37.52 1.16
N ILE A 32 21.06 -38.24 0.04
CA ILE A 32 20.06 -38.00 -1.02
C ILE A 32 18.66 -38.30 -0.50
N ILE A 33 18.46 -39.42 0.21
CA ILE A 33 17.15 -39.80 0.79
C ILE A 33 16.70 -38.76 1.82
N GLU A 34 17.59 -38.32 2.71
CA GLU A 34 17.29 -37.27 3.70
C GLU A 34 16.94 -35.93 3.03
N SER A 35 17.64 -35.58 1.94
CA SER A 35 17.35 -34.36 1.17
C SER A 35 15.98 -34.41 0.47
N ASP A 36 15.58 -35.57 -0.07
CA ASP A 36 14.29 -35.75 -0.74
C ASP A 36 13.14 -35.76 0.27
N ASP A 37 13.32 -36.40 1.44
CA ASP A 37 12.34 -36.36 2.53
C ASP A 37 12.16 -34.95 3.11
N LYS A 38 13.25 -34.20 3.26
CA LYS A 38 13.19 -32.80 3.70
C LYS A 38 12.49 -31.92 2.66
N HIS A 39 12.74 -32.13 1.36
CA HIS A 39 12.06 -31.41 0.29
C HIS A 39 10.55 -31.72 0.24
N LYS A 40 10.16 -33.00 0.38
CA LYS A 40 8.76 -33.42 0.45
C LYS A 40 8.04 -32.86 1.68
N ASN A 41 8.68 -32.86 2.85
CA ASN A 41 8.12 -32.29 4.07
C ASN A 41 8.00 -30.76 4.03
N THR A 42 8.94 -30.07 3.38
CA THR A 42 8.87 -28.61 3.17
C THR A 42 7.76 -28.24 2.18
N SER A 43 7.52 -29.06 1.16
CA SER A 43 6.43 -28.89 0.20
C SER A 43 5.04 -29.14 0.80
N LYS A 44 4.91 -30.15 1.68
CA LYS A 44 3.64 -30.51 2.33
C LYS A 44 3.14 -29.50 3.35
N ASN A 45 4.03 -28.62 3.84
CA ASN A 45 3.72 -27.60 4.85
C ASN A 45 3.48 -26.19 4.27
N ARG A 46 3.17 -26.08 2.96
CA ARG A 46 2.49 -24.89 2.46
C ARG A 46 1.06 -24.93 2.98
N ASN A 47 0.87 -24.35 4.17
CA ASN A 47 -0.43 -23.89 4.64
C ASN A 47 -1.19 -23.35 3.44
N LYS A 48 -2.36 -23.91 3.14
CA LYS A 48 -3.31 -23.31 2.20
C LYS A 48 -3.66 -21.93 2.75
N HIS A 49 -2.82 -20.93 2.48
CA HIS A 49 -3.19 -19.54 2.66
C HIS A 49 -4.45 -19.37 1.83
N LYS A 50 -5.58 -19.13 2.51
CA LYS A 50 -6.85 -18.84 1.85
C LYS A 50 -6.55 -17.72 0.85
N LEU A 51 -6.62 -18.05 -0.45
CA LEU A 51 -6.31 -17.10 -1.50
C LEU A 51 -7.20 -15.87 -1.31
N LEU A 52 -6.57 -14.72 -1.13
CA LEU A 52 -7.29 -13.47 -1.01
C LEU A 52 -7.97 -13.20 -2.37
N THR A 53 -9.29 -12.98 -2.33
CA THR A 53 -10.05 -12.67 -3.54
C THR A 53 -10.05 -11.17 -3.73
N GLN A 54 -9.45 -10.70 -4.82
CA GLN A 54 -9.42 -9.29 -5.13
C GLN A 54 -10.85 -8.77 -5.41
N LYS A 55 -11.14 -7.57 -4.92
CA LYS A 55 -12.43 -6.86 -5.06
C LYS A 55 -12.17 -5.46 -5.61
N LEU A 56 -13.06 -5.02 -6.50
CA LEU A 56 -13.18 -3.61 -6.88
C LEU A 56 -14.32 -2.99 -6.07
N SER A 57 -14.11 -1.81 -5.50
CA SER A 57 -15.15 -0.98 -4.89
C SER A 57 -15.09 0.42 -5.45
N HIS A 58 -16.26 1.01 -5.68
CA HIS A 58 -16.40 2.39 -6.13
C HIS A 58 -17.15 3.18 -5.07
N PHE A 59 -16.59 4.33 -4.69
CA PHE A 59 -17.18 5.25 -3.73
C PHE A 59 -17.46 6.58 -4.40
N THR A 60 -18.59 7.19 -4.05
CA THR A 60 -18.92 8.56 -4.39
C THR A 60 -19.29 9.31 -3.13
N PHE A 61 -18.63 10.43 -2.86
CA PHE A 61 -18.93 11.29 -1.71
C PHE A 61 -18.47 12.74 -1.97
N TYR A 62 -18.89 13.64 -1.10
CA TYR A 62 -18.53 15.05 -1.14
C TYR A 62 -17.63 15.41 0.03
N TRP A 63 -16.48 15.97 -0.30
CA TRP A 63 -15.47 16.50 0.62
C TRP A 63 -15.73 17.99 0.84
N HIS A 64 -15.84 18.38 2.12
CA HIS A 64 -16.20 19.74 2.53
C HIS A 64 -15.01 20.47 3.14
N ASP A 65 -14.33 21.29 2.34
CA ASP A 65 -13.25 22.16 2.77
C ASP A 65 -13.84 23.42 3.40
N LYS A 66 -13.61 23.61 4.69
CA LYS A 66 -14.12 24.78 5.41
C LYS A 66 -12.97 25.51 6.08
N VAL A 67 -12.52 26.56 5.41
CA VAL A 67 -11.45 27.45 5.86
C VAL A 67 -12.03 28.57 6.73
N SER A 68 -13.30 28.94 6.51
CA SER A 68 -13.93 30.07 7.19
C SER A 68 -14.96 29.69 8.27
N GLY A 69 -15.47 30.72 8.95
CA GLY A 69 -16.51 30.61 9.98
C GLY A 69 -15.97 30.31 11.38
N LEU A 70 -16.90 30.05 12.31
CA LEU A 70 -16.57 29.86 13.73
C LEU A 70 -15.98 28.49 14.06
N LYS A 71 -16.16 27.52 13.18
CA LYS A 71 -15.69 26.13 13.32
C LYS A 71 -15.10 25.65 11.99
N PRO A 72 -13.96 26.23 11.58
CA PRO A 72 -13.25 25.77 10.38
C PRO A 72 -12.75 24.34 10.58
N THR A 73 -12.74 23.56 9.50
CA THR A 73 -12.20 22.21 9.45
C THR A 73 -10.87 22.13 8.70
N SER A 74 -10.40 23.26 8.19
CA SER A 74 -9.16 23.41 7.43
C SER A 74 -8.40 24.62 7.96
N ILE A 75 -7.23 24.36 8.56
CA ILE A 75 -6.42 25.36 9.26
C ILE A 75 -5.05 25.49 8.59
N PRO A 76 -4.70 26.64 8.02
CA PRO A 76 -3.34 26.92 7.57
C PRO A 76 -2.38 26.84 8.76
N ILE A 77 -1.39 25.95 8.68
CA ILE A 77 -0.34 25.76 9.70
C ILE A 77 1.01 26.33 9.26
N ILE A 78 1.17 26.59 7.96
CA ILE A 78 2.31 27.32 7.39
C ILE A 78 1.75 28.32 6.38
N THR A 79 2.12 29.60 6.52
CA THR A 79 1.70 30.69 5.65
C THR A 79 2.94 31.47 5.16
N PRO A 80 3.34 31.30 3.89
CA PRO A 80 4.52 31.98 3.35
C PRO A 80 4.23 33.47 3.09
N ASN A 81 5.18 34.34 3.42
CA ASN A 81 5.02 35.79 3.28
C ASN A 81 5.32 36.33 1.87
N ILE A 82 5.98 35.56 1.01
CA ILE A 82 6.61 36.05 -0.23
C ILE A 82 6.14 35.32 -1.51
N SER A 83 5.03 34.60 -1.44
CA SER A 83 4.62 33.71 -2.52
C SER A 83 3.38 34.21 -3.27
N GLN A 84 3.49 34.42 -4.59
CA GLN A 84 2.36 34.80 -5.45
C GLN A 84 1.37 33.65 -5.65
N THR A 85 1.87 32.41 -5.77
CA THR A 85 1.04 31.19 -5.92
C THR A 85 0.63 30.58 -4.58
N GLY A 86 1.18 31.10 -3.49
CA GLY A 86 1.07 30.49 -2.16
C GLY A 86 2.00 29.31 -1.94
N PHE A 87 2.92 28.98 -2.86
CA PHE A 87 3.96 27.96 -2.70
C PHE A 87 4.55 27.92 -1.28
N GLY A 88 4.52 26.74 -0.66
CA GLY A 88 4.97 26.53 0.71
C GLY A 88 3.87 26.66 1.77
N MET A 89 2.68 27.15 1.41
CA MET A 89 1.50 27.10 2.29
C MET A 89 1.13 25.66 2.58
N VAL A 90 0.84 25.34 3.84
CA VAL A 90 0.36 24.02 4.28
C VAL A 90 -0.87 24.21 5.16
N THR A 91 -1.92 23.42 4.88
CA THR A 91 -3.18 23.40 5.61
C THR A 91 -3.42 22.02 6.18
N MET A 92 -3.69 21.95 7.48
CA MET A 92 -4.15 20.74 8.16
C MET A 92 -5.66 20.62 8.04
N ILE A 93 -6.16 19.42 7.76
CA ILE A 93 -7.58 19.17 7.51
C ILE A 93 -8.15 18.03 8.37
N ASP A 94 -9.38 18.23 8.82
CA ASP A 94 -10.30 17.18 9.29
C ASP A 94 -11.68 17.49 8.73
N ASN A 95 -11.90 17.18 7.45
CA ASN A 95 -13.07 17.60 6.69
C ASN A 95 -14.14 16.51 6.63
N ALA A 96 -15.42 16.90 6.60
CA ALA A 96 -16.51 15.94 6.47
C ALA A 96 -16.54 15.31 5.05
N LEU A 97 -16.83 14.02 4.99
CA LEU A 97 -17.22 13.30 3.79
C LEU A 97 -18.70 12.96 3.89
N THR A 98 -19.51 13.32 2.90
CA THR A 98 -20.98 13.18 2.96
C THR A 98 -21.55 12.56 1.69
N GLU A 99 -22.76 12.01 1.78
CA GLU A 99 -23.47 11.41 0.63
C GLU A 99 -23.87 12.44 -0.45
N GLY A 100 -24.09 13.70 -0.05
CA GLY A 100 -24.55 14.78 -0.92
C GLY A 100 -23.75 16.07 -0.74
N PRO A 101 -23.90 17.05 -1.67
CA PRO A 101 -23.14 18.30 -1.61
C PRO A 101 -23.60 19.25 -0.50
N ASP A 102 -24.76 19.01 0.10
CA ASP A 102 -25.25 19.78 1.24
C ASP A 102 -24.54 19.32 2.51
N SER A 103 -24.05 20.27 3.32
CA SER A 103 -23.44 20.01 4.62
C SER A 103 -24.32 19.26 5.63
N THR A 104 -25.64 19.26 5.43
CA THR A 104 -26.62 18.53 6.25
C THR A 104 -26.86 17.10 5.76
N SER A 105 -26.30 16.73 4.59
CA SER A 105 -26.34 15.36 4.08
C SER A 105 -25.66 14.41 5.06
N LYS A 106 -26.06 13.15 5.02
CA LYS A 106 -25.50 12.12 5.88
C LYS A 106 -23.98 12.06 5.75
N GLU A 107 -23.29 12.18 6.88
CA GLU A 107 -21.84 12.03 6.98
C GLU A 107 -21.48 10.55 6.86
N LEU A 108 -20.48 10.27 6.03
CA LEU A 108 -19.94 8.94 5.74
C LEU A 108 -18.62 8.68 6.46
N GLY A 109 -17.87 9.74 6.75
CA GLY A 109 -16.51 9.69 7.25
C GLY A 109 -15.84 11.05 7.27
N ARG A 110 -14.52 11.05 7.46
CA ARG A 110 -13.65 12.23 7.50
C ARG A 110 -12.53 12.12 6.48
N ALA A 111 -12.10 13.24 5.93
CA ALA A 111 -10.82 13.38 5.26
C ALA A 111 -9.83 14.04 6.21
N GLN A 112 -8.82 13.29 6.63
CA GLN A 112 -7.85 13.72 7.64
C GLN A 112 -6.44 13.69 7.08
N GLY A 113 -5.69 14.78 7.27
CA GLY A 113 -4.34 14.92 6.75
C GLY A 113 -4.02 16.37 6.45
N LEU A 114 -3.31 16.62 5.35
CA LEU A 114 -2.93 17.96 4.94
C LEU A 114 -2.95 18.12 3.42
N TYR A 115 -3.01 19.37 2.99
CA TYR A 115 -2.63 19.76 1.64
C TYR A 115 -1.71 20.96 1.68
N GLY A 116 -0.94 21.17 0.62
CA GLY A 116 -0.08 22.34 0.51
C GLY A 116 0.11 22.82 -0.92
N GLN A 117 0.45 24.09 -1.11
CA GLN A 117 0.78 24.63 -2.42
C GLN A 117 2.18 24.16 -2.82
N ALA A 118 2.23 23.33 -3.86
CA ALA A 118 3.43 22.57 -4.23
C ALA A 118 4.04 22.99 -5.58
N SER A 119 3.48 24.00 -6.24
CA SER A 119 3.99 24.50 -7.52
C SER A 119 4.43 25.97 -7.40
N LEU A 120 5.59 26.27 -7.99
CA LEU A 120 6.13 27.63 -8.07
C LEU A 120 5.36 28.48 -9.09
N ASP A 121 4.92 27.87 -10.18
CA ASP A 121 4.38 28.58 -11.33
C ASP A 121 2.85 28.69 -11.30
N ASN A 122 2.17 27.72 -10.67
CA ASN A 122 0.72 27.57 -10.77
C ASN A 122 0.09 27.29 -9.40
N ILE A 123 -1.21 27.58 -9.24
CA ILE A 123 -1.97 27.11 -8.06
C ILE A 123 -2.21 25.60 -8.23
N LYS A 124 -1.44 24.80 -7.50
CA LYS A 124 -1.50 23.35 -7.54
C LYS A 124 -1.15 22.79 -6.18
N LEU A 125 -2.09 22.03 -5.64
CA LEU A 125 -1.93 21.44 -4.32
C LEU A 125 -1.24 20.07 -4.43
N ILE A 126 -0.49 19.71 -3.40
CA ILE A 126 -0.25 18.31 -3.05
C ILE A 126 -1.28 17.93 -1.99
N MET A 127 -2.02 16.85 -2.23
CA MET A 127 -2.94 16.27 -1.25
C MET A 127 -2.24 15.12 -0.54
N MET A 128 -2.29 15.08 0.78
CA MET A 128 -1.73 14.00 1.62
C MET A 128 -2.74 13.69 2.72
N MET A 129 -3.69 12.79 2.44
CA MET A 129 -4.84 12.60 3.32
C MET A 129 -5.36 11.17 3.32
N ASN A 130 -6.07 10.83 4.38
CA ASN A 130 -6.83 9.60 4.52
C ASN A 130 -8.33 9.90 4.47
N PHE A 131 -9.08 9.15 3.66
CA PHE A 131 -10.52 9.04 3.79
C PHE A 131 -10.82 7.98 4.85
N VAL A 132 -11.20 8.41 6.04
CA VAL A 132 -11.52 7.58 7.21
C VAL A 132 -13.03 7.40 7.27
N PHE A 133 -13.53 6.20 6.98
CA PHE A 133 -14.96 5.91 7.01
C PHE A 133 -15.41 5.62 8.44
N THR A 134 -16.52 6.23 8.85
CA THR A 134 -17.06 6.11 10.22
C THR A 134 -18.47 5.51 10.26
N THR A 135 -19.03 5.16 9.10
CA THR A 135 -20.39 4.65 8.97
C THR A 135 -20.49 3.42 8.08
N GLY A 136 -21.56 2.65 8.28
CA GLY A 136 -21.91 1.49 7.46
C GLY A 136 -20.85 0.39 7.46
N LYS A 137 -20.79 -0.37 6.36
CA LYS A 137 -19.91 -1.53 6.18
C LYS A 137 -18.41 -1.20 6.32
N TYR A 138 -18.02 0.03 6.01
CA TYR A 138 -16.62 0.44 5.92
C TYR A 138 -16.11 1.17 7.18
N ASN A 139 -16.95 1.29 8.21
CA ASN A 139 -16.59 1.93 9.48
C ASN A 139 -15.27 1.38 10.05
N GLY A 140 -14.36 2.29 10.39
CA GLY A 140 -13.03 1.99 10.92
C GLY A 140 -11.98 1.63 9.86
N SER A 141 -12.34 1.63 8.58
CA SER A 141 -11.40 1.45 7.46
C SER A 141 -11.03 2.79 6.84
N SER A 142 -9.87 2.85 6.18
CA SER A 142 -9.44 4.07 5.50
C SER A 142 -8.80 3.82 4.14
N ILE A 143 -8.88 4.82 3.26
CA ILE A 143 -8.18 4.87 1.97
C ILE A 143 -7.21 6.04 2.00
N THR A 144 -5.96 5.84 1.58
CA THR A 144 -4.92 6.87 1.58
C THR A 144 -4.74 7.46 0.18
N ILE A 145 -4.81 8.78 0.08
CA ILE A 145 -4.58 9.56 -1.14
C ILE A 145 -3.30 10.37 -0.99
N MET A 146 -2.42 10.29 -1.99
CA MET A 146 -1.26 11.16 -2.13
C MET A 146 -1.10 11.57 -3.58
N GLY A 147 -1.39 12.81 -3.93
CA GLY A 147 -1.38 13.20 -5.34
C GLY A 147 -1.46 14.69 -5.60
N SER A 148 -1.02 15.07 -6.80
CA SER A 148 -1.12 16.45 -7.27
C SER A 148 -2.56 16.80 -7.64
N ASN A 149 -2.98 18.00 -7.26
CA ASN A 149 -4.34 18.50 -7.40
C ASN A 149 -4.33 19.90 -8.03
N SER A 150 -4.37 19.95 -9.36
CA SER A 150 -4.54 21.18 -10.14
C SER A 150 -5.98 21.69 -10.00
N VAL A 151 -6.27 22.53 -9.00
CA VAL A 151 -7.65 22.83 -8.56
C VAL A 151 -8.59 23.39 -9.64
N PHE A 152 -8.04 23.98 -10.71
CA PHE A 152 -8.82 24.53 -11.83
C PHE A 152 -9.12 23.53 -12.95
N ASP A 153 -8.50 22.34 -12.93
CA ASP A 153 -8.83 21.29 -13.89
C ASP A 153 -10.22 20.73 -13.59
N LYS A 154 -10.99 20.47 -14.66
CA LYS A 154 -12.36 19.95 -14.57
C LYS A 154 -12.43 18.59 -13.87
N VAL A 155 -11.39 17.76 -14.03
CA VAL A 155 -11.24 16.45 -13.42
C VAL A 155 -9.80 16.31 -12.96
N ARG A 156 -9.61 15.95 -11.70
CA ARG A 156 -8.29 15.84 -11.07
C ARG A 156 -8.13 14.43 -10.57
N GLU A 157 -7.18 13.70 -11.13
CA GLU A 157 -6.91 12.33 -10.74
C GLU A 157 -5.78 12.28 -9.72
N MET A 158 -6.00 11.54 -8.63
CA MET A 158 -4.99 11.30 -7.60
C MET A 158 -4.94 9.81 -7.27
N PRO A 159 -3.75 9.22 -7.07
CA PRO A 159 -3.64 7.80 -6.80
C PRO A 159 -4.12 7.47 -5.38
N VAL A 160 -4.76 6.31 -5.28
CA VAL A 160 -4.92 5.59 -4.01
C VAL A 160 -3.63 4.80 -3.80
N ILE A 161 -2.87 5.17 -2.78
CA ILE A 161 -1.55 4.57 -2.49
C ILE A 161 -1.58 3.51 -1.38
N GLY A 162 -2.74 3.32 -0.75
CA GLY A 162 -2.89 2.39 0.36
C GLY A 162 -4.25 2.47 1.03
N GLY A 163 -4.39 1.71 2.11
CA GLY A 163 -5.57 1.71 2.96
C GLY A 163 -5.39 0.84 4.19
N SER A 164 -6.34 0.95 5.11
CA SER A 164 -6.39 0.20 6.37
C SER A 164 -7.73 -0.53 6.54
N GLY A 165 -7.80 -1.44 7.52
CA GLY A 165 -9.01 -2.23 7.76
C GLY A 165 -9.39 -3.08 6.55
N LEU A 166 -10.61 -2.88 6.04
CA LEU A 166 -11.12 -3.56 4.84
C LEU A 166 -10.37 -3.18 3.56
N PHE A 167 -9.61 -2.09 3.56
CA PHE A 167 -8.82 -1.64 2.42
C PHE A 167 -7.33 -2.00 2.55
N ARG A 168 -6.99 -3.05 3.30
CA ARG A 168 -5.62 -3.55 3.33
C ARG A 168 -5.18 -3.96 1.93
N PHE A 169 -3.93 -3.60 1.58
CA PHE A 169 -3.36 -3.77 0.23
C PHE A 169 -4.09 -2.96 -0.86
N ALA A 170 -4.80 -1.90 -0.48
CA ALA A 170 -5.54 -1.09 -1.42
C ALA A 170 -4.63 -0.34 -2.42
N HIS A 171 -5.06 -0.28 -3.67
CA HIS A 171 -4.50 0.58 -4.70
C HIS A 171 -5.59 0.98 -5.70
N GLY A 172 -5.37 2.06 -6.47
CA GLY A 172 -6.35 2.56 -7.43
C GLY A 172 -6.22 4.06 -7.64
N TYR A 173 -7.35 4.74 -7.88
CA TYR A 173 -7.36 6.17 -8.16
C TYR A 173 -8.64 6.85 -7.66
N ALA A 174 -8.56 8.15 -7.47
CA ALA A 174 -9.66 9.03 -7.13
C ALA A 174 -9.77 10.13 -8.17
N GLN A 175 -10.99 10.44 -8.61
CA GLN A 175 -11.29 11.60 -9.44
C GLN A 175 -12.03 12.63 -8.62
N ALA A 176 -11.46 13.84 -8.55
CA ALA A 176 -12.05 14.97 -7.87
C ALA A 176 -12.65 15.98 -8.87
N ARG A 177 -13.83 16.51 -8.56
CA ARG A 177 -14.53 17.55 -9.32
C ARG A 177 -15.07 18.60 -8.37
N THR A 178 -14.71 19.86 -8.59
CA THR A 178 -15.21 20.96 -7.76
C THR A 178 -16.70 21.15 -8.01
N ASN A 179 -17.51 21.03 -6.95
CA ASN A 179 -18.94 21.30 -6.99
C ASN A 179 -19.22 22.78 -6.72
N THR A 180 -18.63 23.31 -5.66
CA THR A 180 -18.66 24.75 -5.33
C THR A 180 -17.30 25.20 -4.83
N PHE A 181 -16.95 26.46 -5.09
CA PHE A 181 -15.76 27.09 -4.55
C PHE A 181 -16.02 28.58 -4.32
N ASN A 182 -15.86 29.03 -3.08
CA ASN A 182 -15.99 30.43 -2.71
C ASN A 182 -14.61 31.08 -2.71
N LEU A 183 -14.33 31.89 -3.73
CA LEU A 183 -13.06 32.59 -3.89
C LEU A 183 -12.72 33.56 -2.76
N LYS A 184 -13.72 34.07 -2.03
CA LYS A 184 -13.49 35.01 -0.93
C LYS A 184 -13.06 34.30 0.36
N THR A 185 -13.63 33.13 0.63
CA THR A 185 -13.41 32.42 1.89
C THR A 185 -12.44 31.25 1.75
N GLY A 186 -12.24 30.73 0.53
CA GLY A 186 -11.52 29.49 0.27
C GLY A 186 -12.35 28.23 0.50
N ASP A 187 -13.61 28.35 0.94
CA ASP A 187 -14.45 27.17 1.20
C ASP A 187 -14.81 26.46 -0.11
N ALA A 188 -14.77 25.13 -0.08
CA ALA A 188 -15.03 24.31 -1.26
C ALA A 188 -15.85 23.07 -0.91
N VAL A 189 -16.71 22.66 -1.84
CA VAL A 189 -17.31 21.31 -1.85
C VAL A 189 -16.81 20.60 -3.09
N VAL A 190 -16.21 19.42 -2.91
CA VAL A 190 -15.58 18.66 -3.98
C VAL A 190 -16.18 17.26 -4.01
N LYS A 191 -16.74 16.86 -5.16
CA LYS A 191 -17.16 15.50 -5.39
C LYS A 191 -15.93 14.63 -5.65
N TYR A 192 -15.84 13.50 -4.96
CA TYR A 192 -14.85 12.45 -5.20
C TYR A 192 -15.54 11.19 -5.72
N ASP A 193 -14.97 10.62 -6.77
CA ASP A 193 -15.26 9.28 -7.26
C ASP A 193 -13.99 8.42 -7.08
N VAL A 194 -14.01 7.44 -6.18
CA VAL A 194 -12.81 6.66 -5.77
C VAL A 194 -12.96 5.20 -6.19
N TYR A 195 -12.00 4.71 -6.97
CA TYR A 195 -11.94 3.33 -7.46
C TYR A 195 -10.85 2.55 -6.72
N VAL A 196 -11.35 1.64 -5.89
CA VAL A 196 -10.77 0.75 -4.90
C VAL A 196 -10.40 -0.69 -5.26
N MET A 197 -9.17 -1.06 -5.63
CA MET A 197 -8.80 -2.49 -5.63
C MET A 197 -8.34 -2.91 -4.22
N HIS A 198 -8.95 -3.95 -3.63
CA HIS A 198 -8.61 -4.50 -2.29
C HIS A 198 -8.96 -5.99 -2.20
N TYR A 199 -9.01 -6.61 -1.01
CA TYR A 199 -9.14 -8.06 -0.82
C TYR A 199 -10.15 -8.45 0.27
#